data_AF-A0A356W0T9-F1
#
_entry.id   AF-A0A356W0T9-F1
#
_cell.length_a   1.000
_cell.length_b   1.000
_cell.length_c   1.000
_cell.angle_alpha   90.00
_cell.angle_beta   90.00
_cell.angle_gamma   90.00
#
_symmetry.space_group_name_H-M   'P 1'
#
loop_
_entity.id
_entity.type
_entity.pdbx_description
1 polymer ?
#
loop_
_entity_poly.entity_id
_entity_poly.type
_entity_poly.pdbx_seq_one_letter_code
_entity_poly.pdbx_strand_id
1 'polypeptide(L)'
;PLAVEKGPFIVVSGHDLHDLYLLLEQTRGRGVNVYTHGEMLPAHAYPKLKAYPQLKGNFGTAWQNQQKEFANLPAPVLFTTNCLMPVKDSYRDRVFTTGVVAYPGMVHIGGEKDFTPVIQKALALGGYPEKHAETGINGGTQVTTGFGHGFVLSVADKVVGAIKSGAVRHIFLVGGCDGAKPGRNYYTEFVEKTPKDSIVLTLACG
;
A
#
# COMPACT_ATOMS: atom_id res chain seq x y z
N PRO A 1 0.49 -10.08 0.19
CA PRO A 1 1.91 -10.49 0.05
C PRO A 1 2.78 -9.26 -0.12
N LEU A 2 4.03 -9.29 0.36
CA LEU A 2 4.98 -8.20 0.16
C LEU A 2 5.91 -8.42 -1.05
N ALA A 3 6.19 -9.68 -1.40
CA ALA A 3 7.00 -10.01 -2.57
C ALA A 3 6.38 -9.50 -3.88
N VAL A 4 7.25 -9.03 -4.79
CA VAL A 4 6.91 -8.60 -6.14
C VAL A 4 7.15 -9.75 -7.11
N GLU A 5 6.17 -10.07 -7.94
CA GLU A 5 6.23 -11.12 -8.94
C GLU A 5 7.07 -10.65 -10.13
N LYS A 6 7.68 -11.60 -10.85
CA LYS A 6 8.44 -11.30 -12.06
C LYS A 6 7.56 -10.62 -13.13
N GLY A 7 8.19 -9.78 -13.94
CA GLY A 7 7.58 -9.09 -15.08
C GLY A 7 7.03 -7.70 -14.77
N PRO A 8 6.39 -7.06 -15.76
CA PRO A 8 5.92 -5.67 -15.66
C PRO A 8 4.93 -5.46 -14.52
N PHE A 9 5.06 -4.34 -13.83
CA PHE A 9 4.13 -3.97 -12.77
C PHE A 9 3.98 -2.45 -12.64
N ILE A 10 2.91 -2.03 -11.95
CA ILE A 10 2.61 -0.64 -11.59
C ILE A 10 2.49 -0.58 -10.07
N VAL A 11 3.07 0.46 -9.46
CA VAL A 11 2.82 0.80 -8.06
C VAL A 11 1.79 1.92 -7.98
N VAL A 12 0.74 1.74 -7.19
CA VAL A 12 -0.31 2.75 -6.97
C VAL A 12 -0.31 3.20 -5.51
N SER A 13 -0.23 4.51 -5.31
CA SER A 13 -0.11 5.18 -4.02
C SER A 13 -1.25 6.17 -3.81
N GLY A 14 -1.53 6.52 -2.56
CA GLY A 14 -2.63 7.39 -2.16
C GLY A 14 -3.81 6.63 -1.56
N HIS A 15 -5.05 7.07 -1.82
CA HIS A 15 -6.24 6.52 -1.16
C HIS A 15 -7.42 6.26 -2.11
N ASP A 16 -7.34 6.65 -3.39
CA ASP A 16 -8.50 6.61 -4.27
C ASP A 16 -8.75 5.18 -4.82
N LEU A 17 -9.78 4.53 -4.26
CA LEU A 17 -10.16 3.18 -4.66
C LEU A 17 -10.84 3.12 -6.04
N HIS A 18 -11.41 4.24 -6.52
CA HIS A 18 -12.03 4.29 -7.84
C HIS A 18 -10.95 4.37 -8.93
N ASP A 19 -9.91 5.17 -8.72
CA ASP A 19 -8.74 5.21 -9.60
C ASP A 19 -8.06 3.83 -9.68
N LEU A 20 -7.91 3.14 -8.55
CA LEU A 20 -7.42 1.75 -8.54
C LEU A 20 -8.34 0.82 -9.33
N TYR A 21 -9.65 0.90 -9.14
CA TYR A 21 -10.61 0.10 -9.89
C TYR A 21 -10.47 0.30 -11.40
N LEU A 22 -10.41 1.56 -11.86
CA LEU A 22 -10.24 1.90 -13.27
C LEU A 22 -8.89 1.43 -13.82
N LEU A 23 -7.81 1.54 -13.03
CA LEU A 23 -6.49 1.00 -13.39
C LEU A 23 -6.53 -0.53 -13.53
N LEU A 24 -7.21 -1.22 -12.62
CA LEU A 24 -7.36 -2.68 -12.66
C LEU A 24 -8.19 -3.13 -13.88
N GLU A 25 -9.25 -2.40 -14.23
CA GLU A 25 -9.98 -2.64 -15.48
C GLU A 25 -9.08 -2.50 -16.71
N GLN A 26 -8.31 -1.42 -16.80
CA GLN A 26 -7.47 -1.13 -17.96
C GLN A 26 -6.22 -2.01 -18.06
N THR A 27 -5.77 -2.63 -16.95
CA THR A 27 -4.62 -3.57 -16.93
C THR A 27 -5.02 -5.03 -17.14
N ARG A 28 -6.33 -5.33 -17.14
CA ARG A 28 -6.85 -6.69 -17.30
C ARG A 28 -6.34 -7.32 -18.60
N GLY A 29 -5.70 -8.49 -18.49
CA GLY A 29 -5.20 -9.24 -19.65
C GLY A 29 -3.97 -8.63 -20.35
N ARG A 30 -3.36 -7.57 -19.79
CA ARG A 30 -2.21 -6.88 -20.42
C ARG A 30 -0.84 -7.39 -19.96
N GLY A 31 -0.79 -8.37 -19.07
CA GLY A 31 0.46 -8.89 -18.52
C GLY A 31 1.18 -7.92 -17.57
N VAL A 32 0.44 -6.96 -16.98
CA VAL A 32 0.97 -5.98 -16.03
C VAL A 32 0.36 -6.22 -14.66
N ASN A 33 1.19 -6.47 -13.65
CA ASN A 33 0.75 -6.60 -12.26
C ASN A 33 0.53 -5.21 -11.62
N VAL A 34 -0.30 -5.14 -10.59
CA VAL A 34 -0.57 -3.92 -9.81
C VAL A 34 -0.26 -4.19 -8.35
N TYR A 35 0.51 -3.28 -7.75
CA TYR A 35 0.90 -3.29 -6.35
C TYR A 35 0.43 -2.01 -5.68
N THR A 36 -0.21 -2.13 -4.52
CA THR A 36 -0.53 -0.99 -3.66
C THR A 36 0.74 -0.47 -2.97
N HIS A 37 0.75 0.78 -2.54
CA HIS A 37 1.80 1.35 -1.71
C HIS A 37 1.19 2.27 -0.65
N GLY A 38 1.76 2.28 0.55
CA GLY A 38 1.29 3.06 1.69
C GLY A 38 -0.21 2.85 1.96
N GLU A 39 -0.97 3.93 1.88
CA GLU A 39 -2.40 4.02 2.22
C GLU A 39 -3.33 3.26 1.25
N MET A 40 -2.81 2.74 0.14
CA MET A 40 -3.57 1.84 -0.75
C MET A 40 -3.63 0.41 -0.22
N LEU A 41 -2.82 0.03 0.78
CA LEU A 41 -2.78 -1.31 1.37
C LEU A 41 -4.16 -1.88 1.77
N PRO A 42 -5.10 -1.10 2.35
CA PRO A 42 -6.44 -1.59 2.68
C PRO A 42 -7.28 -2.03 1.47
N ALA A 43 -6.92 -1.65 0.24
CA ALA A 43 -7.64 -2.08 -0.97
C ALA A 43 -7.77 -3.61 -1.08
N HIS A 44 -6.79 -4.35 -0.56
CA HIS A 44 -6.77 -5.83 -0.52
C HIS A 44 -7.87 -6.44 0.34
N ALA A 45 -8.53 -5.66 1.20
CA ALA A 45 -9.66 -6.11 2.01
C ALA A 45 -11.02 -6.03 1.27
N TYR A 46 -11.10 -5.31 0.15
CA TYR A 46 -12.34 -5.10 -0.57
C TYR A 46 -12.58 -6.23 -1.58
N PRO A 47 -13.66 -7.04 -1.45
CA PRO A 47 -13.86 -8.23 -2.29
C PRO A 47 -13.86 -7.95 -3.80
N LYS A 48 -14.46 -6.82 -4.22
CA LYS A 48 -14.52 -6.42 -5.63
C LYS A 48 -13.13 -6.14 -6.22
N LEU A 49 -12.24 -5.48 -5.47
CA LEU A 49 -10.87 -5.20 -5.91
C LEU A 49 -9.97 -6.44 -5.80
N LYS A 50 -10.16 -7.25 -4.76
CA LYS A 50 -9.40 -8.50 -4.57
C LYS A 50 -9.69 -9.55 -5.65
N ALA A 51 -10.83 -9.46 -6.34
CA ALA A 51 -11.18 -10.36 -7.44
C ALA A 51 -10.27 -10.21 -8.67
N TYR A 52 -9.49 -9.13 -8.78
CA TYR A 52 -8.56 -8.91 -9.88
C TYR A 52 -7.26 -9.70 -9.67
N PRO A 53 -6.95 -10.70 -10.50
CA PRO A 53 -5.78 -11.56 -10.28
C PRO A 53 -4.45 -10.83 -10.44
N GLN A 54 -4.43 -9.69 -11.11
CA GLN A 54 -3.24 -8.84 -11.26
C GLN A 54 -3.01 -7.89 -10.09
N LEU A 55 -3.96 -7.72 -9.15
CA LEU A 55 -3.71 -7.03 -7.88
C LEU A 55 -2.94 -7.97 -6.95
N LYS A 56 -1.60 -7.88 -6.94
CA LYS A 56 -0.74 -8.93 -6.36
C LYS A 56 -0.40 -8.75 -4.89
N GLY A 57 -0.17 -7.51 -4.46
CA GLY A 57 0.33 -7.25 -3.12
C GLY A 57 0.55 -5.78 -2.82
N ASN A 58 1.33 -5.52 -1.78
CA ASN A 58 1.74 -4.20 -1.37
C ASN A 58 3.26 -4.06 -1.51
N PHE A 59 3.70 -3.00 -2.18
CA PHE A 59 5.09 -2.64 -2.36
C PHE A 59 5.50 -1.61 -1.31
N GLY A 60 6.67 -1.81 -0.70
CA GLY A 60 7.26 -0.85 0.22
C GLY A 60 6.48 -0.66 1.52
N THR A 61 6.70 0.50 2.13
CA THR A 61 6.23 0.84 3.48
C THR A 61 5.42 2.15 3.47
N ALA A 62 5.58 3.00 4.48
CA ALA A 62 4.89 4.28 4.58
C ALA A 62 5.56 5.35 3.68
N TRP A 63 4.78 6.39 3.38
CA TRP A 63 5.06 7.38 2.34
C TRP A 63 6.42 8.07 2.45
N GLN A 64 6.99 8.20 3.65
CA GLN A 64 8.28 8.88 3.85
C GLN A 64 9.47 8.09 3.28
N ASN A 65 9.33 6.78 3.10
CA ASN A 65 10.38 5.92 2.56
C ASN A 65 10.39 5.90 1.01
N GLN A 66 9.39 6.50 0.38
CA GLN A 66 9.16 6.42 -1.07
C GLN A 66 10.38 6.83 -1.91
N GLN A 67 11.17 7.81 -1.47
CA GLN A 67 12.34 8.23 -2.25
C GLN A 67 13.45 7.18 -2.30
N LYS A 68 13.56 6.36 -1.25
CA LYS A 68 14.49 5.22 -1.21
C LYS A 68 13.90 4.05 -1.99
N GLU A 69 12.64 3.75 -1.75
CA GLU A 69 11.92 2.63 -2.36
C GLU A 69 11.78 2.79 -3.89
N PHE A 70 11.62 4.02 -4.39
CA PHE A 70 11.40 4.28 -5.82
C PHE A 70 12.68 4.55 -6.62
N ALA A 71 13.82 4.76 -5.95
CA ALA A 71 15.07 5.20 -6.59
C ALA A 71 15.46 4.37 -7.81
N ASN A 72 15.39 3.04 -7.69
CA ASN A 72 15.75 2.09 -8.74
C ASN A 72 14.59 1.17 -9.13
N LEU A 73 13.36 1.60 -8.84
CA LEU A 73 12.17 0.80 -9.11
C LEU A 73 11.97 0.64 -10.63
N PRO A 74 11.94 -0.59 -11.18
CA PRO A 74 11.72 -0.82 -12.61
C PRO A 74 10.22 -0.81 -12.97
N ALA A 75 9.46 0.13 -12.39
CA ALA A 75 8.02 0.26 -12.58
C ALA A 75 7.57 1.72 -12.43
N PRO A 76 6.49 2.14 -13.10
CA PRO A 76 5.89 3.44 -12.86
C PRO A 76 5.12 3.46 -11.53
N VAL A 77 5.03 4.67 -10.97
CA VAL A 77 4.27 4.95 -9.76
C VAL A 77 3.14 5.93 -10.08
N LEU A 78 1.90 5.53 -9.81
CA LEU A 78 0.70 6.37 -9.94
C LEU A 78 0.28 6.89 -8.56
N PHE A 79 0.25 8.22 -8.41
CA PHE A 79 -0.26 8.88 -7.20
C PHE A 79 -1.69 9.37 -7.42
N THR A 80 -2.61 8.79 -6.64
CA THR A 80 -4.03 9.16 -6.63
C THR A 80 -4.33 10.32 -5.68
N THR A 81 -3.58 10.39 -4.57
CA THR A 81 -3.65 11.45 -3.55
C THR A 81 -2.25 11.73 -2.97
N ASN A 82 -2.16 12.56 -1.93
CA ASN A 82 -0.98 12.62 -1.07
C ASN A 82 -0.61 11.23 -0.49
N CYS A 83 0.63 10.98 -0.06
CA CYS A 83 1.75 11.92 0.08
C CYS A 83 2.82 11.71 -0.99
N LEU A 84 2.90 12.62 -1.96
CA LEU A 84 3.99 12.70 -2.94
C LEU A 84 5.11 13.58 -2.38
N MET A 85 6.27 12.99 -2.12
CA MET A 85 7.48 13.74 -1.74
C MET A 85 8.10 14.42 -2.98
N PRO A 86 9.00 15.41 -2.79
CA PRO A 86 9.81 15.93 -3.88
C PRO A 86 10.42 14.80 -4.72
N VAL A 87 10.08 14.78 -6.00
CA VAL A 87 10.46 13.72 -6.93
C VAL A 87 11.95 13.84 -7.23
N LYS A 88 12.69 12.74 -7.11
CA LYS A 88 14.13 12.70 -7.46
C LYS A 88 14.34 12.35 -8.93
N ASP A 89 15.43 12.83 -9.50
CA ASP A 89 15.80 12.57 -10.89
C ASP A 89 15.90 11.08 -11.24
N SER A 90 16.26 10.23 -10.29
CA SER A 90 16.42 8.78 -10.50
C SER A 90 15.13 8.05 -10.90
N TYR A 91 13.95 8.62 -10.60
CA TYR A 91 12.65 8.00 -10.92
C TYR A 91 11.60 8.97 -11.47
N ARG A 92 11.99 10.21 -11.75
CA ARG A 92 11.07 11.27 -12.22
C ARG A 92 10.40 10.95 -13.56
N ASP A 93 11.04 10.14 -14.39
CA ASP A 93 10.55 9.75 -15.72
C ASP A 93 9.40 8.73 -15.71
N ARG A 94 9.03 8.24 -14.51
CA ARG A 94 8.03 7.18 -14.31
C ARG A 94 7.08 7.45 -13.15
N VAL A 95 6.96 8.71 -12.73
CA VAL A 95 5.93 9.16 -11.78
C VAL A 95 4.78 9.78 -12.54
N PHE A 96 3.57 9.31 -12.23
CA PHE A 96 2.31 9.78 -12.75
C PHE A 96 1.46 10.30 -11.61
N THR A 97 0.72 11.36 -11.87
CA THR A 97 -0.21 11.96 -10.90
C THR A 97 -1.62 11.97 -11.47
N THR A 98 -2.63 11.98 -10.62
CA THR A 98 -4.02 12.16 -11.06
C THR A 98 -4.85 12.82 -9.96
N GLY A 99 -6.09 13.18 -10.27
CA GLY A 99 -6.99 13.85 -9.34
C GLY A 99 -6.42 15.20 -8.91
N VAL A 100 -6.32 15.45 -7.61
CA VAL A 100 -5.78 16.70 -7.07
C VAL A 100 -4.25 16.70 -6.94
N VAL A 101 -3.59 15.57 -7.18
CA VAL A 101 -2.13 15.48 -7.09
C VAL A 101 -1.50 16.07 -8.32
N ALA A 102 -0.52 16.96 -8.12
CA ALA A 102 0.31 17.48 -9.17
C ALA A 102 1.74 17.71 -8.65
N TYR A 103 2.73 17.53 -9.53
CA TYR A 103 4.11 17.87 -9.26
C TYR A 103 4.78 18.37 -10.54
N PRO A 104 5.58 19.45 -10.50
CA PRO A 104 6.19 20.03 -11.69
C PRO A 104 6.94 19.00 -12.56
N GLY A 105 6.63 19.00 -13.85
CA GLY A 105 7.26 18.14 -14.84
C GLY A 105 6.82 16.67 -14.84
N MET A 106 5.88 16.27 -13.97
CA MET A 106 5.30 14.92 -13.99
C MET A 106 4.11 14.85 -14.93
N VAL A 107 3.88 13.67 -15.50
CA VAL A 107 2.70 13.43 -16.33
C VAL A 107 1.47 13.39 -15.42
N HIS A 108 0.46 14.19 -15.75
CA HIS A 108 -0.82 14.21 -15.06
C HIS A 108 -1.90 13.51 -15.89
N ILE A 109 -2.51 12.48 -15.30
CA ILE A 109 -3.65 11.76 -15.87
C ILE A 109 -4.91 12.53 -15.51
N GLY A 110 -5.58 13.09 -16.53
CA GLY A 110 -6.76 13.93 -16.38
C GLY A 110 -8.02 13.19 -15.94
N GLY A 111 -9.16 13.91 -15.95
CA GLY A 111 -10.45 13.42 -15.44
C GLY A 111 -11.02 12.21 -16.16
N GLU A 112 -10.62 11.94 -17.41
CA GLU A 112 -11.02 10.73 -18.15
C GLU A 112 -10.35 9.46 -17.62
N LYS A 113 -9.31 9.60 -16.78
CA LYS A 113 -8.57 8.48 -16.16
C LYS A 113 -8.05 7.46 -17.18
N ASP A 114 -7.62 7.94 -18.35
CA ASP A 114 -6.88 7.11 -19.30
C ASP A 114 -5.48 6.78 -18.75
N PHE A 115 -5.31 5.57 -18.25
CA PHE A 115 -4.05 5.07 -17.68
C PHE A 115 -3.14 4.45 -18.75
N THR A 116 -3.47 4.56 -20.03
CA THR A 116 -2.61 4.08 -21.12
C THR A 116 -1.14 4.51 -20.99
N PRO A 117 -0.81 5.78 -20.64
CA PRO A 117 0.58 6.19 -20.44
C PRO A 117 1.28 5.42 -19.31
N VAL A 118 0.59 5.17 -18.21
CA VAL A 118 1.11 4.41 -17.05
C VAL A 118 1.39 2.97 -17.46
N ILE A 119 0.43 2.34 -18.16
CA ILE A 119 0.52 0.93 -18.56
C ILE A 119 1.63 0.72 -19.59
N GLN A 120 1.75 1.61 -20.59
CA GLN A 120 2.84 1.52 -21.56
C GLN A 120 4.20 1.72 -20.91
N LYS A 121 4.31 2.62 -19.92
CA LYS A 121 5.55 2.79 -19.16
C LYS A 121 5.92 1.52 -18.38
N ALA A 122 4.96 0.84 -17.76
CA ALA A 122 5.20 -0.43 -17.08
C ALA A 122 5.71 -1.51 -18.02
N LEU A 123 5.08 -1.66 -19.19
CA LEU A 123 5.51 -2.62 -20.21
C LEU A 123 6.93 -2.32 -20.71
N ALA A 124 7.24 -1.04 -20.97
CA ALA A 124 8.56 -0.62 -21.43
C ALA A 124 9.67 -0.85 -20.38
N LEU A 125 9.36 -0.68 -19.09
CA LEU A 125 10.33 -0.91 -18.01
C LEU A 125 10.56 -2.40 -17.70
N GLY A 126 9.63 -3.29 -18.09
CA GLY A 126 9.80 -4.74 -17.97
C GLY A 126 9.68 -5.31 -16.55
N GLY A 127 9.79 -4.49 -15.50
CA GLY A 127 9.73 -4.91 -14.11
C GLY A 127 10.94 -5.73 -13.67
N TYR A 128 10.76 -6.60 -12.68
CA TYR A 128 11.83 -7.48 -12.21
C TYR A 128 11.96 -8.74 -13.08
N PRO A 129 13.18 -9.21 -13.39
CA PRO A 129 13.38 -10.44 -14.17
C PRO A 129 12.95 -11.69 -13.40
N GLU A 130 13.01 -11.63 -12.08
CA GLU A 130 12.68 -12.71 -11.15
C GLU A 130 11.78 -12.18 -10.04
N LYS A 131 11.23 -13.09 -9.23
CA LYS A 131 10.45 -12.70 -8.05
C LYS A 131 11.35 -11.94 -7.07
N HIS A 132 10.97 -10.73 -6.72
CA HIS A 132 11.68 -9.90 -5.77
C HIS A 132 11.10 -10.08 -4.37
N ALA A 133 11.88 -10.68 -3.46
CA ALA A 133 11.46 -10.86 -2.08
C ALA A 133 11.56 -9.54 -1.32
N GLU A 134 10.50 -9.20 -0.61
CA GLU A 134 10.41 -8.04 0.27
C GLU A 134 9.87 -8.48 1.62
N THR A 135 10.34 -7.83 2.68
CA THR A 135 9.92 -8.09 4.05
C THR A 135 9.52 -6.81 4.76
N GLY A 136 8.59 -6.94 5.71
CA GLY A 136 8.34 -5.90 6.69
C GLY A 136 9.54 -5.73 7.63
N ILE A 137 9.50 -4.66 8.43
CA ILE A 137 10.55 -4.34 9.41
C ILE A 137 10.82 -5.48 10.41
N ASN A 138 9.83 -6.35 10.63
CA ASN A 138 9.89 -7.52 11.51
C ASN A 138 10.29 -8.82 10.77
N GLY A 139 10.72 -8.74 9.50
CA GLY A 139 11.06 -9.90 8.67
C GLY A 139 9.85 -10.66 8.09
N GLY A 140 8.62 -10.22 8.39
CA GLY A 140 7.41 -10.84 7.86
C GLY A 140 7.26 -10.63 6.34
N THR A 141 6.70 -11.60 5.63
CA THR A 141 6.52 -11.56 4.16
C THR A 141 5.08 -11.27 3.72
N GLN A 142 4.18 -11.10 4.69
CA GLN A 142 2.76 -10.88 4.49
C GLN A 142 2.19 -9.94 5.55
N VAL A 143 1.23 -9.12 5.11
CA VAL A 143 0.37 -8.30 5.97
C VAL A 143 -1.08 -8.72 5.74
N THR A 144 -1.86 -8.75 6.82
CA THR A 144 -3.29 -9.07 6.80
C THR A 144 -4.09 -7.79 7.05
N THR A 145 -5.07 -7.51 6.18
CA THR A 145 -5.98 -6.37 6.31
C THR A 145 -7.43 -6.84 6.37
N GLY A 146 -8.36 -5.92 6.62
CA GLY A 146 -9.80 -6.19 6.55
C GLY A 146 -10.53 -6.28 7.89
N PHE A 147 -9.89 -5.87 8.98
CA PHE A 147 -10.52 -5.72 10.29
C PHE A 147 -11.36 -4.41 10.40
N GLY A 148 -12.14 -4.10 9.37
CA GLY A 148 -13.08 -2.98 9.38
C GLY A 148 -14.31 -3.27 10.25
N HIS A 149 -15.12 -2.24 10.51
CA HIS A 149 -16.25 -2.34 11.46
C HIS A 149 -17.19 -3.52 11.18
N GLY A 150 -17.53 -3.80 9.90
CA GLY A 150 -18.40 -4.92 9.55
C GLY A 150 -17.82 -6.28 9.93
N PHE A 151 -16.51 -6.49 9.71
CA PHE A 151 -15.84 -7.73 10.12
C PHE A 151 -15.76 -7.82 11.65
N VAL A 152 -15.32 -6.76 12.32
CA VAL A 152 -15.17 -6.75 13.79
C VAL A 152 -16.51 -7.02 14.48
N LEU A 153 -17.59 -6.39 14.01
CA LEU A 153 -18.94 -6.65 14.53
C LEU A 153 -19.40 -8.09 14.29
N SER A 154 -19.03 -8.71 13.15
CA SER A 154 -19.37 -10.11 12.87
C SER A 154 -18.70 -11.12 13.82
N VAL A 155 -17.64 -10.70 14.53
CA VAL A 155 -16.93 -11.52 15.53
C VAL A 155 -17.00 -10.92 16.94
N ALA A 156 -17.93 -9.99 17.20
CA ALA A 156 -18.00 -9.25 18.45
C ALA A 156 -18.08 -10.14 19.69
N ASP A 157 -18.89 -11.21 19.66
CA ASP A 157 -19.03 -12.14 20.78
C ASP A 157 -17.71 -12.83 21.15
N LYS A 158 -16.87 -13.14 20.14
CA LYS A 158 -15.55 -13.74 20.37
C LYS A 158 -14.62 -12.74 21.04
N VAL A 159 -14.61 -11.50 20.59
CA VAL A 159 -13.80 -10.42 21.18
C VAL A 159 -14.24 -10.15 22.61
N VAL A 160 -15.55 -10.00 22.86
CA VAL A 160 -16.13 -9.79 24.19
C VAL A 160 -15.83 -10.98 25.10
N GLY A 161 -15.95 -12.20 24.60
CA GLY A 161 -15.60 -13.42 25.33
C GLY A 161 -14.14 -13.45 25.77
N ALA A 162 -13.22 -13.11 24.87
CA ALA A 162 -11.78 -13.04 25.17
C ALA A 162 -11.44 -11.95 26.20
N ILE A 163 -12.15 -10.82 26.19
CA ILE A 163 -12.01 -9.78 27.21
C ILE A 163 -12.52 -10.27 28.56
N LYS A 164 -13.74 -10.84 28.60
CA LYS A 164 -14.35 -11.34 29.84
C LYS A 164 -13.56 -12.46 30.50
N SER A 165 -12.89 -13.32 29.72
CA SER A 165 -12.02 -14.39 30.23
C SER A 165 -10.64 -13.91 30.66
N GLY A 166 -10.27 -12.66 30.37
CA GLY A 166 -8.94 -12.12 30.61
C GLY A 166 -7.88 -12.56 29.59
N ALA A 167 -8.25 -13.27 28.52
CA ALA A 167 -7.33 -13.61 27.43
C ALA A 167 -6.89 -12.37 26.63
N VAL A 168 -7.74 -11.34 26.59
CA VAL A 168 -7.39 -9.99 26.12
C VAL A 168 -7.59 -9.04 27.30
N ARG A 169 -6.50 -8.45 27.79
CA ARG A 169 -6.54 -7.50 28.92
C ARG A 169 -6.47 -6.06 28.49
N HIS A 170 -5.88 -5.79 27.33
CA HIS A 170 -5.70 -4.44 26.82
C HIS A 170 -6.03 -4.34 25.33
N ILE A 171 -6.60 -3.20 24.94
CA ILE A 171 -6.74 -2.79 23.55
C ILE A 171 -6.03 -1.44 23.43
N PHE A 172 -4.99 -1.39 22.61
CA PHE A 172 -4.27 -0.17 22.31
C PHE A 172 -4.63 0.31 20.91
N LEU A 173 -4.85 1.62 20.75
CA LEU A 173 -4.99 2.24 19.45
C LEU A 173 -3.63 2.83 19.06
N VAL A 174 -2.97 2.23 18.07
CA VAL A 174 -1.74 2.73 17.48
C VAL A 174 -1.99 2.84 15.99
N GLY A 175 -2.28 4.06 15.52
CA GLY A 175 -2.57 4.34 14.12
C GLY A 175 -2.53 5.84 13.85
N GLY A 176 -2.89 6.24 12.64
CA GLY A 176 -2.77 7.61 12.16
C GLY A 176 -1.67 7.73 11.11
N CYS A 177 -0.97 8.85 11.07
CA CYS A 177 0.01 9.12 10.01
C CYS A 177 1.45 8.93 10.48
N ASP A 178 2.20 8.11 9.74
CA ASP A 178 3.65 8.02 9.89
C ASP A 178 4.37 9.25 9.29
N GLY A 179 5.68 9.37 9.50
CA GLY A 179 6.47 10.44 8.90
C GLY A 179 7.97 10.35 9.15
N ALA A 180 8.70 11.33 8.62
CA ALA A 180 10.18 11.33 8.62
C ALA A 180 10.83 11.83 9.92
N LYS A 181 10.04 12.24 10.93
CA LYS A 181 10.60 12.84 12.15
C LYS A 181 11.34 11.77 12.99
N PRO A 182 12.62 12.00 13.35
CA PRO A 182 13.32 11.13 14.30
C PRO A 182 12.53 10.97 15.61
N GLY A 183 12.55 9.77 16.18
CA GLY A 183 11.80 9.43 17.41
C GLY A 183 10.49 8.67 17.18
N ARG A 184 10.04 8.49 15.93
CA ARG A 184 8.86 7.67 15.62
C ARG A 184 9.07 6.16 15.85
N ASN A 185 10.31 5.71 16.03
CA ASN A 185 10.62 4.39 16.56
C ASN A 185 9.97 4.12 17.93
N TYR A 186 9.55 5.17 18.65
CA TYR A 186 8.69 5.06 19.82
C TYR A 186 7.48 4.14 19.57
N TYR A 187 6.78 4.25 18.43
CA TYR A 187 5.59 3.44 18.15
C TYR A 187 5.95 1.98 17.87
N THR A 188 7.05 1.73 17.16
CA THR A 188 7.60 0.38 16.97
C THR A 188 7.92 -0.26 18.32
N GLU A 189 8.69 0.43 19.16
CA GLU A 189 9.07 -0.06 20.49
C GLU A 189 7.86 -0.24 21.41
N PHE A 190 6.87 0.65 21.33
CA PHE A 190 5.63 0.56 22.10
C PHE A 190 4.88 -0.74 21.76
N VAL A 191 4.69 -1.03 20.47
CA VAL A 191 4.01 -2.25 20.02
C VAL A 191 4.82 -3.50 20.37
N GLU A 192 6.14 -3.49 20.19
CA GLU A 192 7.02 -4.62 20.55
C GLU A 192 7.01 -4.95 22.05
N LYS A 193 6.91 -3.92 22.90
CA LYS A 193 6.90 -4.05 24.37
C LYS A 193 5.50 -4.26 24.94
N THR A 194 4.46 -4.18 24.11
CA THR A 194 3.07 -4.35 24.56
C THR A 194 2.87 -5.77 25.14
N PRO A 195 2.11 -5.94 26.24
CA PRO A 195 1.83 -7.27 26.81
C PRO A 195 1.23 -8.23 25.78
N LYS A 196 1.61 -9.51 25.84
CA LYS A 196 1.17 -10.54 24.88
C LYS A 196 -0.34 -10.80 24.89
N ASP A 197 -1.04 -10.39 25.94
CA ASP A 197 -2.50 -10.46 26.11
C ASP A 197 -3.20 -9.16 25.64
N SER A 198 -2.61 -8.47 24.67
CA SER A 198 -3.14 -7.22 24.12
C SER A 198 -3.50 -7.34 22.64
N ILE A 199 -4.45 -6.51 22.22
CA ILE A 199 -4.74 -6.27 20.80
C ILE A 199 -4.30 -4.85 20.45
N VAL A 200 -3.56 -4.70 19.35
CA VAL A 200 -3.26 -3.39 18.76
C VAL A 200 -4.22 -3.15 17.60
N LEU A 201 -5.06 -2.12 17.73
CA LEU A 201 -5.89 -1.61 16.64
C LEU A 201 -5.10 -0.53 15.90
N THR A 202 -5.06 -0.63 14.57
CA THR A 202 -4.38 0.34 13.71
C THR A 202 -5.29 0.76 12.55
N LEU A 203 -4.96 1.91 11.98
CA LEU A 203 -5.55 2.51 10.79
C LEU A 203 -4.53 3.44 10.15
N ALA A 204 -4.70 3.68 8.86
CA ALA A 204 -3.85 4.54 8.04
C ALA A 204 -2.39 4.03 7.94
N CYS A 205 -1.44 4.89 7.61
CA CYS A 205 -0.03 4.52 7.37
C CYS A 205 0.88 4.42 8.61
N GLY A 206 0.36 4.61 9.82
CA GLY A 206 1.09 4.61 11.10
C GLY A 206 1.31 3.25 11.76
#